data_AF-A0AAP0NYE1-F1
#
_entry.id   AF-A0AAP0NYE1-F1
#
_cell.length_a   1.000
_cell.length_b   1.000
_cell.length_c   1.000
_cell.angle_alpha   90.00
_cell.angle_beta   90.00
_cell.angle_gamma   90.00
#
_symmetry.space_group_name_H-M   'P 1'
#
loop_
_entity.id
_entity.type
_entity.pdbx_description
1 polymer ?
#
loop_
_entity_poly.entity_id
_entity_poly.type
_entity_poly.pdbx_seq_one_letter_code
_entity_poly.pdbx_strand_id
1 'polypeptide(L)' 'MCVLEYGGSWEEYLHLCEFAYNNSYQASIGMAPFEALYGRPCRSPSCWAEPEDVAAIGRRLW' A
#
# COMPACT_ATOMS: atom_id res chain seq x y z
N MET A 1 -6.72 3.36 13.53
CA MET A 1 -7.71 4.46 13.50
C MET A 1 -8.65 4.15 12.35
N CYS A 2 -9.93 3.91 12.61
CA CYS A 2 -10.88 3.54 11.57
C CYS A 2 -11.61 4.78 11.06
N VAL A 3 -11.71 4.93 9.74
CA VAL A 3 -12.50 5.97 9.08
C VAL A 3 -13.97 5.99 9.52
N LEU A 4 -14.52 4.83 9.93
CA LEU A 4 -15.89 4.71 10.45
C LEU A 4 -16.06 5.37 11.84
N GLU A 5 -14.95 5.63 12.54
CA GLU A 5 -14.95 6.36 13.82
C GLU A 5 -14.91 7.88 13.60
N TYR A 6 -14.65 8.33 12.36
CA TYR A 6 -14.60 9.74 12.00
C TYR A 6 -15.97 10.14 11.42
N GLY A 7 -16.66 11.09 12.05
CA GLY A 7 -17.98 11.58 11.60
C GLY A 7 -17.96 12.40 10.30
N GLY A 8 -16.93 12.24 9.46
CA GLY A 8 -16.82 12.87 8.14
C GLY A 8 -17.48 12.02 7.05
N SER A 9 -17.72 12.61 5.87
CA SER A 9 -18.29 11.87 4.75
C SER A 9 -17.29 10.83 4.23
N TRP A 10 -17.73 9.58 4.07
CA TRP A 10 -16.91 8.50 3.51
C TRP A 10 -16.28 8.87 2.15
N GLU A 11 -17.02 9.65 1.34
CA GLU A 11 -16.56 10.11 0.02
C GLU A 11 -15.28 10.96 0.11
N GLU A 12 -15.12 11.72 1.19
CA GLU A 12 -13.93 12.53 1.43
C GLU A 12 -12.68 11.67 1.68
N TYR A 13 -12.84 10.40 2.07
CA TYR A 13 -11.71 9.49 2.35
C TYR A 13 -11.49 8.47 1.23
N LEU A 14 -12.40 8.39 0.26
CA LEU A 14 -12.35 7.38 -0.81
C LEU A 14 -11.01 7.39 -1.55
N HIS A 15 -10.51 8.59 -1.86
CA HIS A 15 -9.23 8.75 -2.55
C HIS A 15 -8.03 8.22 -1.74
N LEU A 16 -8.07 8.33 -0.41
CA LEU A 16 -7.04 7.78 0.47
C LEU A 16 -7.16 6.25 0.58
N CYS A 17 -8.38 5.72 0.61
CA CYS A 17 -8.62 4.27 0.61
C CYS A 17 -8.14 3.62 -0.69
N GLU A 18 -8.48 4.20 -1.85
CA GLU A 18 -7.97 3.73 -3.15
C GLU A 18 -6.45 3.83 -3.22
N PHE A 19 -5.89 4.93 -2.72
CA PHE A 19 -4.44 5.10 -2.65
C PHE A 19 -3.78 4.00 -1.80
N ALA A 20 -4.30 3.72 -0.61
CA ALA A 20 -3.78 2.65 0.24
C ALA A 20 -3.89 1.30 -0.45
N TYR A 21 -5.06 0.97 -0.99
CA TYR A 21 -5.33 -0.30 -1.67
C TYR A 21 -4.39 -0.56 -2.86
N ASN A 22 -4.14 0.46 -3.69
CA ASN A 22 -3.30 0.35 -4.89
C ASN A 22 -1.80 0.28 -4.57
N ASN A 23 -1.37 0.74 -3.39
CA ASN A 23 0.04 0.78 -2.99
C ASN A 23 0.42 -0.30 -1.97
N SER A 24 -0.55 -1.02 -1.40
CA SER A 24 -0.30 -2.17 -0.53
C SER A 24 0.05 -3.42 -1.32
N TYR A 25 0.88 -4.28 -0.72
CA TYR A 25 1.22 -5.59 -1.26
C TYR A 25 -0.04 -6.46 -1.40
N GLN A 26 -0.23 -7.06 -2.59
CA GLN A 26 -1.31 -8.01 -2.82
C GLN A 26 -0.74 -9.40 -3.08
N ALA A 27 -1.06 -10.35 -2.20
CA ALA A 27 -0.53 -11.71 -2.26
C ALA A 27 -0.91 -12.48 -3.54
N SER A 28 -2.05 -12.16 -4.17
CA SER A 28 -2.51 -12.77 -5.41
C SER A 28 -1.63 -12.44 -6.63
N ILE A 29 -1.06 -11.22 -6.66
CA ILE A 29 -0.20 -10.73 -7.74
C ILE A 29 1.28 -10.65 -7.32
N GLY A 30 1.58 -10.83 -6.04
CA GLY A 30 2.92 -10.85 -5.47
C GLY A 30 3.63 -9.50 -5.41
N MET A 31 2.90 -8.39 -5.60
CA MET A 31 3.40 -7.01 -5.55
C MET A 31 2.22 -6.03 -5.33
N ALA A 32 2.47 -4.72 -5.24
CA ALA A 32 1.37 -3.75 -5.24
C ALA A 32 0.82 -3.52 -6.67
N PRO A 33 -0.50 -3.30 -6.85
CA PRO A 33 -1.07 -2.96 -8.16
C PRO A 33 -0.38 -1.77 -8.84
N PHE A 34 0.02 -0.75 -8.07
CA PHE A 34 0.79 0.39 -8.58
C PHE A 34 2.14 -0.04 -9.18
N GLU A 35 2.83 -0.97 -8.53
CA GLU A 35 4.10 -1.51 -9.02
C GLU A 35 3.89 -2.32 -10.30
N ALA A 36 2.84 -3.14 -10.35
CA ALA A 36 2.48 -3.91 -11.55
C ALA A 36 2.18 -2.99 -12.75
N LEU A 37 1.53 -1.85 -12.52
CA LEU A 37 1.15 -0.92 -13.58
C LEU A 37 2.30 -0.03 -14.06
N TYR A 38 3.15 0.45 -13.14
CA TYR A 38 4.18 1.45 -13.46
C TYR A 38 5.62 0.93 -13.40
N GLY A 39 5.82 -0.31 -12.97
CA GLY A 39 7.14 -0.93 -12.82
C GLY A 39 8.03 -0.30 -11.76
N ARG A 40 7.45 0.47 -10.81
CA ARG A 40 8.17 1.15 -9.74
C ARG A 40 7.31 1.32 -8.49
N PRO A 41 7.91 1.39 -7.29
CA PRO A 41 7.17 1.71 -6.07
C PRO A 41 6.66 3.15 -6.09
N CYS A 42 5.57 3.39 -5.35
CA CYS A 42 5.05 4.73 -5.11
C CYS A 42 6.05 5.57 -4.30
N ARG A 43 6.22 6.85 -4.69
CA ARG A 43 7.11 7.81 -4.02
C ARG A 43 6.36 8.84 -3.19
N SER A 44 5.29 8.42 -2.53
CA SER A 44 4.60 9.27 -1.55
C SER A 44 5.25 9.12 -0.18
N PRO A 45 5.34 10.18 0.65
CA PRO A 45 5.75 10.07 2.04
C PRO A 45 4.94 9.06 2.86
N SER A 46 3.75 8.67 2.40
CA SER A 46 2.89 7.64 3.00
C SER A 46 3.14 6.21 2.51
N CYS A 47 3.98 6.00 1.48
CA CYS A 47 4.21 4.69 0.84
C CYS A 47 5.32 3.85 1.51
N TRP A 48 5.56 4.02 2.82
CA TRP A 48 6.47 3.15 3.56
C TRP A 48 5.72 1.89 3.99
N ALA A 49 5.93 0.79 3.25
CA ALA A 49 5.70 -0.54 3.82
C ALA A 49 6.57 -0.67 5.08
N GLU A 50 6.03 -1.28 6.13
CA GLU A 50 6.76 -1.51 7.38
C GLU A 50 8.10 -2.20 7.08
N PRO A 51 9.20 -1.83 7.76
CA PRO A 51 10.53 -2.36 7.47
C PRO A 51 10.65 -3.89 7.62
N GLU A 52 9.68 -4.54 8.29
CA GLU A 52 9.64 -6.00 8.44
C GLU A 52 9.35 -6.75 7.13
N ASP A 53 8.63 -6.16 6.18
CA ASP A 53 8.32 -6.80 4.88
C ASP A 53 9.51 -6.77 3.90
N VAL A 54 10.33 -5.72 3.97
CA VAL A 54 11.53 -5.58 3.13
C VAL A 54 12.63 -6.57 3.55
N ALA A 55 12.74 -6.84 4.86
CA ALA A 55 13.69 -7.82 5.40
C ALA A 55 13.36 -9.27 5.00
N ALA A 56 12.10 -9.59 4.72
CA ALA A 56 11.68 -10.91 4.25
C ALA A 56 12.08 -11.18 2.78
N ILE A 57 12.09 -10.15 1.93
CA ILE A 57 12.50 -10.26 0.52
C ILE A 57 14.02 -10.53 0.41
N GLY A 58 14.82 -9.95 1.30
CA GLY A 58 16.28 -10.15 1.33
C GLY A 58 16.75 -11.54 1.75
N ARG A 59 15.92 -12.34 2.44
CA ARG A 59 16.27 -13.71 2.89
C ARG A 59 15.92 -14.82 1.90
N ARG A 60 15.30 -14.50 0.75
CA ARG A 60 14.94 -15.49 -0.28
C ARG A 60 15.84 -15.44 -1.53
N LEU A 61 16.86 -14.57 -1.54
CA LEU A 61 17.78 -14.39 -2.67
C LEU A 61 19.26 -14.64 -2.31
N TRP A 62 19.55 -15.35 -1.21
CA TRP A 62 20.86 -15.93 -0.90
C TRP A 62 20.69 -17.39 -0.49
#